data_AF-A0A1C3EKA2-F1
#
_entry.id   AF-A0A1C3EKA2-F1
#
_cell.length_a   1.000
_cell.length_b   1.000
_cell.length_c   1.000
_cell.angle_alpha   90.00
_cell.angle_beta   90.00
_cell.angle_gamma   90.00
#
_symmetry.space_group_name_H-M   'P 1'
#
loop_
_entity.id
_entity.type
_entity.pdbx_description
1 polymer ?
#
loop_
_entity_poly.entity_id
_entity_poly.type
_entity_poly.pdbx_seq_one_letter_code
_entity_poly.pdbx_strand_id
1 'polypeptide(L)' 'MGYQVILNKQGAYRILLEERPEGVYVNVFENEASSGPYKDWLQDNLEMAMRACEQDFRVARDQWREVPDEIYH' A
#
# COMPACT_ATOMS: atom_id res chain seq x y z
N MET A 1 -5.03 -7.16 -8.86
CA MET A 1 -5.36 -7.59 -7.48
C MET A 1 -4.74 -6.59 -6.51
N GLY A 2 -5.39 -6.36 -5.37
CA GLY A 2 -4.90 -5.42 -4.37
C GLY A 2 -4.49 -6.10 -3.06
N TYR A 3 -3.57 -5.48 -2.32
CA TYR A 3 -3.25 -5.86 -0.95
C TYR A 3 -3.26 -4.64 -0.07
N GLN A 4 -3.85 -4.72 1.11
CA GLN A 4 -3.85 -3.62 2.05
C GLN A 4 -3.38 -4.00 3.44
N VAL A 5 -2.97 -2.99 4.17
CA VAL A 5 -2.75 -3.04 5.62
C VAL A 5 -3.27 -1.76 6.25
N ILE A 6 -3.87 -1.89 7.42
CA ILE A 6 -4.28 -0.76 8.27
C ILE A 6 -3.32 -0.72 9.45
N LEU A 7 -2.56 0.36 9.55
CA LEU A 7 -1.53 0.58 10.55
C LEU A 7 -2.04 1.36 11.77
N ASN A 8 -3.12 2.15 11.62
CA ASN A 8 -3.65 3.03 12.66
C ASN A 8 -2.57 3.95 13.30
N LYS A 9 -1.57 4.38 12.51
CA LYS A 9 -0.50 5.28 12.94
C LYS A 9 -0.67 6.66 12.34
N GLN A 10 -0.30 7.70 13.09
CA GLN A 10 -0.28 9.07 12.59
C GLN A 10 0.77 9.18 11.47
N GLY A 11 0.36 9.65 10.29
CA GLY A 11 1.23 9.77 9.12
C GLY A 11 1.27 8.54 8.20
N ALA A 12 0.68 7.41 8.60
CA ALA A 12 0.47 6.24 7.73
C ALA A 12 -0.64 5.38 8.32
N TYR A 13 -1.88 5.67 7.94
CA TYR A 13 -3.08 4.97 8.42
C TYR A 13 -3.33 3.68 7.64
N ARG A 14 -3.29 3.75 6.30
CA ARG A 14 -3.54 2.63 5.40
C ARG A 14 -2.48 2.63 4.31
N ILE A 15 -2.03 1.45 3.91
CA ILE A 15 -1.23 1.25 2.70
C ILE A 15 -1.99 0.28 1.81
N LEU A 16 -2.15 0.64 0.54
CA LEU A 16 -2.75 -0.17 -0.51
C LEU A 16 -1.69 -0.44 -1.59
N LEU A 17 -1.44 -1.71 -1.87
CA LEU A 17 -0.68 -2.18 -3.01
C LEU A 17 -1.66 -2.51 -4.12
N GLU A 18 -1.47 -1.91 -5.28
CA GLU A 18 -2.32 -2.12 -6.46
C GLU A 18 -1.46 -2.72 -7.58
N GLU A 19 -1.73 -3.96 -7.96
CA GLU A 19 -1.02 -4.62 -9.06
C GLU A 19 -1.59 -4.18 -10.42
N ARG A 20 -0.72 -3.66 -11.28
CA ARG A 20 -1.01 -3.22 -12.64
C ARG A 20 -0.03 -3.84 -13.66
N PRO A 21 -0.33 -3.78 -14.98
CA PRO A 21 0.57 -4.32 -16.00
C PRO A 21 2.00 -3.76 -15.96
N GLU A 22 2.18 -2.53 -15.49
CA GLU A 22 3.46 -1.83 -15.36
C GLU A 22 4.21 -2.11 -14.06
N GLY A 23 3.59 -2.74 -13.05
CA GLY A 23 4.19 -3.00 -11.74
C GLY A 23 3.18 -2.94 -10.59
N VAL A 24 3.65 -2.60 -9.39
CA VAL A 24 2.82 -2.50 -8.19
C VAL A 24 2.92 -1.10 -7.59
N TYR A 25 1.79 -0.39 -7.59
CA TYR A 25 1.68 0.92 -6.96
C TYR A 25 1.56 0.76 -5.45
N VAL A 26 2.36 1.50 -4.70
CA VAL A 26 2.30 1.60 -3.24
C VAL A 26 1.62 2.90 -2.87
N ASN A 27 0.35 2.84 -2.46
CA ASN A 27 -0.47 3.99 -2.11
C ASN A 27 -0.57 4.14 -0.59
N VAL A 28 -0.08 5.25 -0.03
CA VAL A 28 -0.09 5.51 1.41
C VAL A 28 -1.10 6.60 1.77
N PHE A 29 -1.99 6.29 2.70
CA PHE A 29 -3.04 7.18 3.19
C PHE A 29 -2.69 7.68 4.59
N GLU A 30 -2.82 8.98 4.83
CA GLU A 30 -2.37 9.62 6.07
C GLU A 30 -3.32 9.33 7.23
N ASN A 31 -4.63 9.29 6.95
CA ASN A 31 -5.70 9.11 7.93
C ASN A 31 -6.94 8.44 7.31
N GLU A 32 -7.92 8.10 8.15
CA GLU A 32 -9.17 7.43 7.73
C GLU A 32 -10.03 8.31 6.80
N ALA A 33 -9.94 9.63 6.95
CA ALA A 33 -10.69 10.59 6.13
C ALA A 33 -9.96 10.96 4.82
N SER A 34 -8.78 10.39 4.55
CA SER A 34 -8.03 10.67 3.33
C SER A 34 -8.82 10.17 2.12
N SER A 35 -9.20 11.10 1.22
CA SER A 35 -9.88 10.77 -0.04
C SER A 35 -8.96 10.16 -1.10
N GLY A 36 -7.64 10.21 -0.88
CA GLY A 36 -6.63 9.64 -1.75
C GLY A 36 -5.29 9.47 -1.03
N PRO A 37 -4.31 8.81 -1.67
CA PRO A 37 -2.98 8.67 -1.11
C PRO A 37 -2.28 10.03 -1.03
N TYR A 38 -1.57 10.28 0.06
CA TYR A 38 -0.70 11.47 0.18
C TYR A 38 0.71 11.20 -0.39
N LYS A 39 1.04 9.92 -0.56
CA LYS A 39 2.29 9.44 -1.14
C LYS A 39 2.03 8.17 -1.93
N ASP A 40 2.48 8.15 -3.17
CA ASP A 40 2.46 6.99 -4.03
C ASP A 40 3.80 6.80 -4.75
N TRP A 41 4.13 5.55 -5.09
CA TRP A 41 5.26 5.20 -5.95
C TRP A 41 5.07 3.82 -6.56
N LEU A 42 5.76 3.56 -7.67
CA LEU A 42 5.73 2.28 -8.37
C LEU A 42 6.92 1.39 -7.96
N GLN A 43 6.67 0.09 -7.86
CA GLN A 43 7.68 -0.95 -7.70
C GLN A 43 7.52 -2.00 -8.80
N ASP A 44 8.60 -2.70 -9.16
CA ASP A 44 8.57 -3.62 -10.29
C ASP A 44 7.62 -4.83 -10.07
N ASN A 45 7.44 -5.22 -8.81
CA ASN A 45 6.59 -6.36 -8.44
C ASN A 45 6.13 -6.29 -6.97
N LEU A 46 5.21 -7.19 -6.61
CA LEU A 46 4.61 -7.25 -5.28
C LEU A 46 5.62 -7.50 -4.15
N GLU A 47 6.62 -8.34 -4.40
CA GLU A 47 7.64 -8.65 -3.40
C GLU A 47 8.48 -7.41 -3.06
N MET A 48 8.87 -6.63 -4.07
CA MET A 48 9.57 -5.37 -3.88
C MET A 48 8.71 -4.32 -3.16
N ALA A 49 7.42 -4.23 -3.51
CA ALA A 49 6.46 -3.37 -2.82
C ALA A 49 6.31 -3.72 -1.33
N MET A 50 6.12 -5.00 -1.02
CA MET A 50 6.02 -5.47 0.37
C MET A 50 7.33 -5.24 1.14
N ARG A 51 8.48 -5.49 0.52
CA ARG A 51 9.79 -5.26 1.13
C ARG A 51 10.06 -3.78 1.42
N ALA A 52 9.70 -2.89 0.49
CA ALA A 52 9.79 -1.45 0.71
C ALA A 52 8.90 -1.03 1.91
N CYS A 53 7.68 -1.57 1.99
CA CYS A 53 6.78 -1.28 3.10
C CYS A 53 7.27 -1.85 4.45
N GLU A 54 7.93 -2.99 4.45
CA GLU A 54 8.56 -3.56 5.63
C GLU A 54 9.70 -2.66 6.16
N GLN A 55 10.52 -2.12 5.26
CA GLN A 55 11.62 -1.24 5.61
C GLN A 55 11.13 0.12 6.14
N ASP A 56 10.19 0.75 5.44
CA ASP A 56 9.74 2.12 5.71
C ASP A 56 8.70 2.19 6.83
N PHE A 57 7.76 1.23 6.88
CA PHE A 57 6.60 1.28 7.78
C PHE A 57 6.56 0.14 8.80
N ARG A 58 7.52 -0.79 8.74
CA ARG A 58 7.58 -1.99 9.61
C ARG A 58 6.34 -2.88 9.46
N VAL A 59 5.84 -3.00 8.22
CA VAL A 59 4.73 -3.89 7.87
C VAL A 59 5.30 -5.27 7.53
N ALA A 60 4.95 -6.29 8.31
CA ALA A 60 5.32 -7.66 8.02
C ALA A 60 4.41 -8.27 6.93
N ARG A 61 4.94 -9.27 6.20
CA ARG A 61 4.26 -9.87 5.04
C ARG A 61 2.92 -10.52 5.39
N ASP A 62 2.77 -11.02 6.61
CA ASP A 62 1.57 -11.67 7.15
C ASP A 62 0.47 -10.67 7.55
N GLN A 63 0.77 -9.37 7.59
CA GLN A 63 -0.20 -8.33 7.93
C GLN A 63 -1.02 -7.85 6.72
N TRP A 64 -0.57 -8.19 5.51
CA TRP A 64 -1.26 -7.83 4.28
C TRP A 64 -2.53 -8.66 4.10
N ARG A 65 -3.60 -7.98 3.70
CA ARG A 65 -4.88 -8.59 3.35
C ARG A 65 -5.17 -8.34 1.90
N GLU A 66 -5.44 -9.41 1.17
CA GLU A 66 -5.93 -9.30 -0.20
C GLU A 66 -7.27 -8.54 -0.21
N VAL A 67 -7.42 -7.64 -1.18
CA VAL A 67 -8.62 -6.86 -1.42
C VAL A 67 -8.95 -6.84 -2.90
N PRO A 68 -10.23 -6.63 -3.26
CA PRO A 68 -10.59 -6.32 -4.64
C PRO A 68 -9.76 -5.15 -5.17
N ASP A 69 -9.55 -5.11 -6.48
CA ASP A 69 -8.84 -4.00 -7.12
C ASP A 69 -9.58 -2.68 -6.86
N GLU A 70 -9.01 -1.87 -5.97
CA GLU A 70 -9.39 -0.49 -5.76
C GLU A 70 -8.45 0.37 -6.62
N ILE A 71 -8.96 0.83 -7.76
CA ILE A 71 -8.21 1.69 -8.68
C ILE A 71 -8.17 3.09 -8.08
N TYR A 72 -7.00 3.49 -7.57
CA TYR A 72 -6.74 4.86 -7.11
C TYR A 72 -5.74 5.52 -8.06
N HIS A 73 -6.23 6.03 -9.20
CA HIS A 73 -5.52 7.01 -10.06
C HIS A 73 -6.49 7.68 -11.03
#